data_AF-A0A7C5YNA3-F1
#
_entry.id   AF-A0A7C5YNA3-F1
#
_cell.length_a   1.000
_cell.length_b   1.000
_cell.length_c   1.000
_cell.angle_alpha   90.00
_cell.angle_beta   90.00
_cell.angle_gamma   90.00
#
_symmetry.space_group_name_H-M   'P 1'
#
loop_
_entity.id
_entity.type
_entity.pdbx_description
1 polymer ?
#
loop_
_entity_poly.entity_id
_entity_poly.type
_entity_poly.pdbx_seq_one_letter_code
_entity_poly.pdbx_strand_id
1 'polypeptide(L)'
;MGKEVYEKLAEKILCKGSKIVPELFQMIANEKEANLLLALPATVPELKTKLAWEEKEIETMLNQLFQKGLVFKSKKPDGVKYKMCRDIGQFHDASILWPQAPQAFYDLWQKYMEEEWPDYSKVVEKFFQKPLTRVIPIEKAIPARNQVLAFESVSEIISQTHRIALTKCTCRVIAHKCDKPVEVCLQVGKAADYTIERGSGREISKQEAMEIIKSAESAGLVHLTVNKASEFTFICNCCSCCCQVLPVLIKEGRKLADPSRFQS
;
A
#
# COMPACT_ATOMS: atom_id res chain seq x y z
N MET A 1 -2.57 30.20 -4.71
CA MET A 1 -2.37 29.37 -5.92
C MET A 1 -1.66 28.04 -5.64
N GLY A 2 -0.63 27.97 -4.79
CA GLY A 2 0.10 26.71 -4.54
C GLY A 2 -0.65 25.55 -3.86
N LYS A 3 -1.85 25.74 -3.29
CA LYS A 3 -2.64 24.65 -2.65
C LYS A 3 -3.53 23.86 -3.64
N GLU A 4 -3.95 24.48 -4.75
CA GLU A 4 -4.96 23.89 -5.64
C GLU A 4 -4.47 22.62 -6.35
N VAL A 5 -3.17 22.56 -6.68
CA VAL A 5 -2.57 21.37 -7.33
C VAL A 5 -2.64 20.13 -6.43
N TYR A 6 -2.44 20.33 -5.12
CA TYR A 6 -2.43 19.25 -4.14
C TYR A 6 -3.85 18.78 -3.79
N GLU A 7 -4.82 19.70 -3.79
CA GLU A 7 -6.25 19.36 -3.70
C GLU A 7 -6.69 18.49 -4.87
N LYS A 8 -6.24 18.81 -6.10
CA LYS A 8 -6.49 17.97 -7.29
C LYS A 8 -5.86 16.59 -7.17
N LEU A 9 -4.66 16.47 -6.59
CA LEU A 9 -4.05 15.18 -6.31
C LEU A 9 -4.85 14.37 -5.29
N ALA A 10 -5.31 15.00 -4.21
CA ALA A 10 -6.16 14.36 -3.22
C ALA A 10 -7.47 13.85 -3.84
N GLU A 11 -8.13 14.66 -4.67
CA GLU A 11 -9.35 14.24 -5.39
C GLU A 11 -9.09 13.03 -6.32
N LYS A 12 -7.94 13.00 -7.00
CA LYS A 12 -7.57 11.90 -7.91
C LYS A 12 -7.36 10.56 -7.20
N ILE A 13 -7.07 10.57 -5.89
CA ILE A 13 -7.01 9.37 -5.05
C ILE A 13 -8.24 9.19 -4.15
N LEU A 14 -9.36 9.79 -4.57
CA LEU A 14 -10.69 9.72 -3.94
C LEU A 14 -10.80 10.42 -2.58
N CYS A 15 -9.85 11.27 -2.21
CA CYS A 15 -9.81 11.99 -0.93
C CYS A 15 -10.30 13.44 -1.06
N LYS A 16 -11.33 13.67 -1.89
CA LYS A 16 -11.92 15.02 -2.07
C LYS A 16 -12.45 15.53 -0.72
N GLY A 17 -12.07 16.76 -0.37
CA GLY A 17 -12.49 17.41 0.88
C GLY A 17 -11.62 17.08 2.10
N SER A 18 -10.61 16.21 1.96
CA SER A 18 -9.58 16.04 2.99
C SER A 18 -8.79 17.34 3.17
N LYS A 19 -8.53 17.69 4.43
CA LYS A 19 -7.66 18.81 4.80
C LYS A 19 -6.19 18.37 4.88
N ILE A 20 -5.95 17.11 5.25
CA ILE A 20 -4.61 16.59 5.51
C ILE A 20 -3.93 16.01 4.26
N VAL A 21 -4.66 15.32 3.38
CA VAL A 21 -4.07 14.66 2.20
C VAL A 21 -3.36 15.63 1.24
N PRO A 22 -3.89 16.85 0.96
CA PRO A 22 -3.14 17.84 0.18
C PRO A 22 -1.81 18.24 0.83
N GLU A 23 -1.79 18.40 2.17
CA GLU A 23 -0.57 18.74 2.92
C GLU A 23 0.45 17.58 2.86
N LEU A 24 -0.01 16.33 2.97
CA LEU A 24 0.85 15.16 2.77
C LEU A 24 1.51 15.17 1.39
N PHE A 25 0.77 15.44 0.31
CA PHE A 25 1.36 15.57 -1.03
C PHE A 25 2.37 16.72 -1.11
N GLN A 26 2.07 17.87 -0.48
CA GLN A 26 2.96 19.03 -0.47
C GLN A 26 4.29 18.75 0.24
N MET A 27 4.29 17.91 1.28
CA MET A 27 5.53 17.55 2.00
C MET A 27 6.46 16.65 1.18
N ILE A 28 5.92 15.83 0.26
CA ILE A 28 6.69 14.83 -0.48
C ILE A 28 6.98 15.23 -1.93
N ALA A 29 6.17 16.12 -2.52
CA ALA A 29 6.31 16.59 -3.90
C ALA A 29 6.19 18.12 -3.98
N ASN A 30 7.15 18.76 -4.65
CA ASN A 30 7.04 20.18 -4.99
C ASN A 30 5.97 20.42 -6.07
N GLU A 31 5.65 21.68 -6.36
CA GLU A 31 4.56 22.03 -7.30
C GLU A 31 4.82 21.50 -8.73
N LYS A 32 6.06 21.50 -9.19
CA LYS A 32 6.42 20.95 -10.52
C LYS A 32 6.21 19.43 -10.56
N GLU A 33 6.67 18.72 -9.53
CA GLU A 33 6.43 17.29 -9.34
C GLU A 33 4.94 16.96 -9.24
N ALA A 34 4.15 17.79 -8.55
CA ALA A 34 2.71 17.61 -8.41
C ALA A 34 1.98 17.74 -9.76
N ASN A 35 2.37 18.71 -10.60
CA ASN A 35 1.85 18.85 -11.95
C ASN A 35 2.21 17.64 -12.84
N LEU A 36 3.43 17.10 -12.69
CA LEU A 36 3.82 15.86 -13.37
C LEU A 36 2.92 14.68 -12.97
N LEU A 37 2.64 14.51 -11.67
CA LEU A 37 1.74 13.47 -11.16
C LEU A 37 0.32 13.61 -11.73
N LEU A 38 -0.20 14.85 -11.84
CA LEU A 38 -1.51 15.09 -12.45
C LEU A 38 -1.58 14.70 -13.93
N ALA A 39 -0.46 14.80 -14.66
CA ALA A 39 -0.38 14.42 -16.07
C ALA A 39 -0.32 12.89 -16.32
N LEU A 40 -0.12 12.09 -15.25
CA LEU A 40 -0.17 10.62 -15.31
C LEU A 40 -1.61 10.10 -15.37
N PRO A 41 -1.88 8.94 -16.00
CA PRO A 41 -0.92 7.99 -16.54
C PRO A 41 -0.41 8.36 -17.93
N ALA A 42 0.90 8.22 -18.17
CA ALA A 42 1.53 8.56 -19.44
C ALA A 42 2.90 7.90 -19.63
N THR A 43 3.38 7.84 -20.88
CA THR A 43 4.79 7.57 -21.23
C THR A 43 5.61 8.86 -21.22
N VAL A 44 6.95 8.77 -21.26
CA VAL A 44 7.82 9.96 -21.33
C VAL A 44 7.54 10.82 -22.58
N PRO A 45 7.39 10.26 -23.80
CA PRO A 45 7.01 11.05 -24.98
C PRO A 45 5.65 11.74 -24.88
N GLU A 46 4.65 11.06 -24.28
CA GLU A 46 3.34 11.68 -24.02
C GLU A 46 3.45 12.84 -23.02
N LEU A 47 4.29 12.71 -21.99
CA LEU A 47 4.52 13.77 -20.99
C LEU A 47 5.26 14.95 -21.58
N LYS A 48 6.29 14.73 -22.42
CA LYS A 48 6.97 15.79 -23.17
C LYS A 48 5.97 16.61 -23.97
N THR A 49 5.06 15.94 -24.67
CA THR A 49 4.05 16.59 -25.51
C THR A 49 3.05 17.40 -24.66
N LYS A 50 2.61 16.85 -23.52
CA LYS A 50 1.63 17.51 -22.63
C LYS A 50 2.20 18.68 -21.83
N LEU A 51 3.45 18.57 -21.39
CA LEU A 51 4.09 19.50 -20.46
C LEU A 51 5.08 20.45 -21.13
N ALA A 52 5.50 20.16 -22.36
CA ALA A 52 6.57 20.84 -23.07
C ALA A 52 7.90 20.90 -22.27
N TRP A 53 8.19 19.86 -21.49
CA TRP A 53 9.46 19.70 -20.75
C TRP A 53 10.38 18.71 -21.46
N GLU A 54 11.68 18.81 -21.20
CA GLU A 54 12.67 17.89 -21.76
C GLU A 54 12.52 16.46 -21.20
N GLU A 55 12.73 15.45 -22.05
CA GLU A 55 12.56 14.03 -21.67
C GLU A 55 13.47 13.64 -20.51
N LYS A 56 14.73 14.11 -20.53
CA LYS A 56 15.70 13.86 -19.46
C LYS A 56 15.24 14.44 -18.12
N GLU A 57 14.60 15.60 -18.13
CA GLU A 57 14.04 16.21 -16.92
C GLU A 57 12.86 15.37 -16.40
N ILE A 58 11.94 14.98 -17.29
CA ILE A 58 10.80 14.14 -16.96
C ILE A 58 11.26 12.80 -16.36
N GLU A 59 12.22 12.13 -16.99
CA GLU A 59 12.78 10.86 -16.51
C GLU A 59 13.43 10.98 -15.14
N THR A 60 14.21 12.04 -14.92
CA THR A 60 14.84 12.30 -13.62
C THR A 60 13.78 12.46 -12.53
N MET A 61 12.74 13.23 -12.81
CA MET A 61 11.66 13.50 -11.86
C MET A 61 10.79 12.25 -11.61
N LEU A 62 10.45 11.48 -12.65
CA LEU A 62 9.74 10.22 -12.52
C LEU A 62 10.52 9.21 -11.67
N ASN A 63 11.84 9.14 -11.82
CA ASN A 63 12.69 8.27 -11.00
C ASN A 63 12.72 8.72 -9.54
N GLN A 64 12.81 10.03 -9.27
CA GLN A 64 12.71 10.56 -7.90
C GLN A 64 11.34 10.25 -7.28
N LEU A 65 10.25 10.49 -8.01
CA LEU A 65 8.89 10.22 -7.54
C LEU A 65 8.60 8.72 -7.36
N PHE A 66 9.25 7.86 -8.14
CA PHE A 66 9.23 6.40 -7.95
C PHE A 66 9.88 6.01 -6.61
N GLN A 67 11.06 6.57 -6.30
CA GLN A 67 11.71 6.37 -5.00
C GLN A 67 10.88 6.91 -3.84
N LYS A 68 10.22 8.05 -4.04
CA LYS A 68 9.25 8.64 -3.08
C LYS A 68 7.94 7.85 -2.94
N GLY A 69 7.67 6.89 -3.82
CA GLY A 69 6.45 6.06 -3.75
C GLY A 69 5.20 6.72 -4.32
N LEU A 70 5.38 7.75 -5.16
CA LEU A 70 4.28 8.47 -5.81
C LEU A 70 4.04 7.98 -7.24
N VAL A 71 5.05 7.34 -7.86
CA VAL A 71 5.01 6.85 -9.24
C VAL A 71 5.21 5.34 -9.30
N PHE A 72 4.43 4.70 -10.15
CA PHE A 72 4.42 3.26 -10.40
C PHE A 72 4.61 2.98 -11.88
N LYS A 73 5.46 2.00 -12.21
CA LYS A 73 5.80 1.63 -13.59
C LYS A 73 4.96 0.44 -14.05
N SER A 74 4.48 0.51 -15.28
CA SER A 74 3.88 -0.61 -16.00
C SER A 74 4.65 -0.80 -17.30
N LYS A 75 5.46 -1.86 -17.38
CA LYS A 75 6.12 -2.25 -18.63
C LYS A 75 5.07 -2.73 -19.63
N LYS A 76 5.10 -2.17 -20.84
CA LYS A 76 4.25 -2.52 -21.98
C LYS A 76 5.14 -2.72 -23.22
N PRO A 77 4.67 -3.40 -24.28
CA PRO A 77 5.47 -3.60 -25.50
C PRO A 77 5.93 -2.30 -26.16
N ASP A 78 5.14 -1.23 -26.03
CA ASP A 78 5.35 0.11 -26.57
C ASP A 78 6.18 1.04 -25.65
N GLY A 79 6.60 0.55 -24.48
CA GLY A 79 7.44 1.30 -23.53
C GLY A 79 6.98 1.21 -22.09
N VAL A 80 7.56 2.06 -21.23
CA VAL A 80 7.19 2.14 -19.81
C VAL A 80 6.08 3.18 -19.65
N LYS A 81 4.91 2.74 -19.18
CA LYS A 81 3.82 3.63 -18.79
C LYS A 81 3.89 3.91 -17.29
N TYR A 82 3.91 5.18 -16.92
CA TYR A 82 3.96 5.63 -15.53
C TYR A 82 2.55 5.96 -15.04
N LYS A 83 2.29 5.70 -13.76
CA LYS A 83 1.01 5.98 -13.09
C LYS A 83 1.28 6.56 -11.71
N MET A 84 0.39 7.40 -11.19
CA MET A 84 0.42 7.78 -9.77
C MET A 84 -0.29 6.73 -8.89
N CYS A 85 -0.19 6.88 -7.57
CA CYS A 85 -0.97 6.10 -6.62
C CYS A 85 -2.47 6.16 -6.97
N ARG A 86 -3.16 5.03 -6.84
CA ARG A 86 -4.55 4.89 -7.28
C ARG A 86 -5.57 5.33 -6.24
N ASP A 87 -5.22 5.18 -4.96
CA ASP A 87 -6.08 5.37 -3.80
C ASP A 87 -5.22 5.71 -2.58
N ILE A 88 -5.87 6.11 -1.49
CA ILE A 88 -5.19 6.47 -0.24
C ILE A 88 -4.42 5.31 0.38
N GLY A 89 -4.86 4.05 0.20
CA GLY A 89 -4.17 2.89 0.74
C GLY A 89 -2.82 2.66 0.05
N GLN A 90 -2.78 2.76 -1.28
CA GLN A 90 -1.53 2.70 -2.04
C GLN A 90 -0.64 3.91 -1.74
N PHE A 91 -1.22 5.10 -1.54
CA PHE A 91 -0.45 6.29 -1.16
C PHE A 91 0.17 6.13 0.23
N HIS A 92 -0.58 5.65 1.22
CA HIS A 92 -0.09 5.33 2.56
C HIS A 92 1.06 4.31 2.50
N ASP A 93 0.83 3.15 1.89
CA ASP A 93 1.79 2.05 1.91
C ASP A 93 3.09 2.38 1.15
N ALA A 94 3.00 3.17 0.08
CA ALA A 94 4.17 3.56 -0.67
C ALA A 94 4.89 4.77 -0.05
N SER A 95 4.17 5.85 0.28
CA SER A 95 4.82 7.11 0.67
C SER A 95 5.50 7.06 2.02
N ILE A 96 5.06 6.23 2.97
CA ILE A 96 5.68 6.13 4.31
C ILE A 96 7.11 5.56 4.26
N LEU A 97 7.41 4.74 3.24
CA LEU A 97 8.71 4.07 3.09
C LEU A 97 9.67 4.82 2.16
N TRP A 98 9.44 6.10 1.88
CA TRP A 98 10.44 6.90 1.18
C TRP A 98 11.66 7.18 2.09
N PRO A 99 12.90 7.16 1.56
CA PRO A 99 14.08 7.15 2.43
C PRO A 99 14.35 8.46 3.18
N GLN A 100 13.80 9.59 2.71
CA GLN A 100 14.00 10.93 3.30
C GLN A 100 12.78 11.44 4.07
N ALA A 101 11.90 10.56 4.52
CA ALA A 101 10.73 10.94 5.30
C ALA A 101 11.10 11.72 6.57
N PRO A 102 10.66 12.99 6.72
CA PRO A 102 10.82 13.67 8.00
C PRO A 102 9.81 13.13 9.01
N GLN A 103 10.13 13.20 10.31
CA GLN A 103 9.19 12.79 11.37
C GLN A 103 7.84 13.50 11.26
N ALA A 104 7.84 14.80 10.91
CA ALA A 104 6.61 15.56 10.69
C ALA A 104 5.68 14.96 9.61
N PHE A 105 6.22 14.23 8.62
CA PHE A 105 5.43 13.54 7.61
C PHE A 105 4.72 12.32 8.21
N TYR A 106 5.40 11.60 9.11
CA TYR A 106 4.82 10.49 9.86
C TYR A 106 3.76 10.96 10.84
N ASP A 107 4.02 12.07 11.55
CA ASP A 107 3.06 12.68 12.47
C ASP A 107 1.80 13.14 11.72
N LEU A 108 1.94 13.72 10.53
CA LEU A 108 0.81 14.14 9.71
C LEU A 108 0.01 12.95 9.16
N TRP A 109 0.69 11.87 8.76
CA TRP A 109 0.01 10.62 8.40
C TRP A 109 -0.74 10.03 9.59
N GLN A 110 -0.14 10.02 10.78
CA GLN A 110 -0.79 9.52 11.98
C GLN A 110 -2.02 10.37 12.34
N LYS A 111 -1.93 11.69 12.19
CA LYS A 111 -3.06 12.60 12.33
C LYS A 111 -4.18 12.28 11.33
N TYR A 112 -3.87 12.02 10.06
CA TYR A 112 -4.86 11.57 9.08
C TYR A 112 -5.57 10.29 9.54
N MET A 113 -4.80 9.31 10.05
CA MET A 113 -5.34 8.04 10.53
C MET A 113 -6.28 8.18 11.73
N GLU A 114 -6.14 9.25 12.52
CA GLU A 114 -6.95 9.52 13.70
C GLU A 114 -8.15 10.43 13.42
N GLU A 115 -7.96 11.48 12.60
CA GLU A 115 -8.95 12.55 12.42
C GLU A 115 -9.84 12.35 11.18
N GLU A 116 -9.30 11.80 10.08
CA GLU A 116 -10.03 11.74 8.80
C GLU A 116 -10.35 10.30 8.36
N TRP A 117 -9.45 9.35 8.64
CA TRP A 117 -9.63 7.96 8.23
C TRP A 117 -10.91 7.29 8.76
N PRO A 118 -11.33 7.47 10.03
CA PRO A 118 -12.58 6.87 10.53
C PRO A 118 -13.81 7.20 9.67
N ASP A 119 -13.97 8.48 9.30
CA ASP A 119 -15.08 8.92 8.46
C ASP A 119 -14.90 8.52 7.01
N TYR A 120 -13.69 8.64 6.47
CA TYR A 120 -13.39 8.18 5.12
C TYR A 120 -13.63 6.68 4.95
N SER A 121 -13.31 5.88 5.96
CA SER A 121 -13.51 4.43 5.95
C SER A 121 -14.98 4.02 5.82
N LYS A 122 -15.92 4.86 6.31
CA LYS A 122 -17.37 4.68 6.08
C LYS A 122 -17.73 4.84 4.61
N VAL A 123 -17.08 5.76 3.91
CA VAL A 123 -17.28 5.97 2.47
C VAL A 123 -16.74 4.78 1.69
N VAL A 124 -15.55 4.30 2.04
CA VAL A 124 -14.94 3.10 1.45
C VAL A 124 -15.85 1.89 1.63
N GLU A 125 -16.34 1.63 2.85
CA GLU A 125 -17.26 0.52 3.15
C GLU A 125 -18.54 0.59 2.30
N LYS A 126 -19.12 1.78 2.10
CA LYS A 126 -20.33 1.94 1.28
C LYS A 126 -20.06 1.79 -0.22
N PHE A 127 -18.87 2.19 -0.68
CA PHE A 127 -18.53 2.16 -2.09
C PHE A 127 -18.17 0.76 -2.59
N PHE A 128 -17.49 -0.04 -1.75
CA PHE A 128 -17.10 -1.40 -2.11
C PHE A 128 -18.11 -2.42 -1.57
N GLN A 129 -18.69 -3.22 -2.47
CA GLN A 129 -19.63 -4.30 -2.12
C GLN A 129 -19.02 -5.39 -1.22
N LYS A 130 -17.70 -5.52 -1.22
CA LYS A 130 -16.94 -6.46 -0.39
C LYS A 130 -15.72 -5.77 0.22
N PRO A 131 -15.31 -6.16 1.45
CA PRO A 131 -14.08 -5.66 2.05
C PRO A 131 -12.88 -5.88 1.14
N LEU A 132 -11.97 -4.90 1.08
CA LEU A 132 -10.77 -4.96 0.23
C LEU A 132 -9.72 -5.95 0.73
N THR A 133 -9.76 -6.26 2.03
CA THR A 133 -8.83 -7.18 2.69
C THR A 133 -9.57 -8.32 3.37
N ARG A 134 -8.84 -9.37 3.75
CA ARG A 134 -9.38 -10.48 4.54
C ARG A 134 -8.29 -11.07 5.43
N VAL A 135 -8.72 -11.67 6.53
CA VAL A 135 -7.86 -12.46 7.41
C VAL A 135 -7.56 -13.81 6.77
N ILE A 136 -6.32 -14.29 6.90
CA ILE A 136 -5.88 -15.61 6.41
C ILE A 136 -5.12 -16.38 7.50
N PRO A 137 -5.31 -17.71 7.63
CA PRO A 137 -4.51 -18.53 8.53
C PRO A 137 -3.13 -18.84 7.92
N ILE A 138 -2.19 -19.31 8.73
CA ILE A 138 -0.88 -19.77 8.21
C ILE A 138 -1.08 -20.97 7.27
N GLU A 139 -1.82 -21.97 7.74
CA GLU A 139 -2.13 -23.20 7.02
C GLU A 139 -3.64 -23.37 6.83
N LYS A 140 -4.05 -24.21 5.87
CA LYS A 140 -5.45 -24.62 5.73
C LYS A 140 -5.85 -25.49 6.92
N ALA A 141 -6.89 -25.10 7.65
CA ALA A 141 -7.39 -25.87 8.77
C ALA A 141 -8.04 -27.20 8.33
N ILE A 142 -8.72 -27.21 7.16
CA ILE A 142 -9.38 -28.40 6.59
C ILE A 142 -9.40 -28.27 5.04
N PRO A 143 -9.11 -29.33 4.25
CA PRO A 143 -9.30 -29.28 2.81
C PRO A 143 -10.79 -29.09 2.48
N ALA A 144 -11.16 -27.95 1.89
CA ALA A 144 -12.51 -27.74 1.39
C ALA A 144 -12.77 -28.73 0.24
N ARG A 145 -13.70 -29.68 0.45
CA ARG A 145 -14.22 -30.54 -0.63
C ARG A 145 -14.92 -29.63 -1.65
N ASN A 146 -14.38 -29.62 -2.86
CA ASN A 146 -14.99 -29.03 -4.06
C ASN A 146 -15.20 -27.52 -4.02
N GLN A 147 -14.16 -26.75 -4.34
CA GLN A 147 -14.26 -25.56 -5.17
C GLN A 147 -12.87 -25.26 -5.76
N VAL A 148 -12.81 -24.58 -6.90
CA VAL A 148 -11.55 -24.16 -7.52
C VAL A 148 -10.98 -23.04 -6.62
N LEU A 149 -10.09 -23.41 -5.68
CA LEU A 149 -9.77 -22.55 -4.55
C LEU A 149 -8.83 -21.42 -4.98
N ALA A 150 -9.26 -20.18 -4.69
CA ALA A 150 -8.37 -19.04 -4.51
C ALA A 150 -7.20 -19.43 -3.59
N PHE A 151 -6.13 -18.64 -3.51
CA PHE A 151 -5.14 -18.90 -2.45
C PHE A 151 -5.80 -18.70 -1.10
N GLU A 152 -5.63 -19.60 -0.16
CA GLU A 152 -6.51 -19.66 1.01
C GLU A 152 -5.75 -19.59 2.34
N SER A 153 -4.42 -19.70 2.30
CA SER A 153 -3.52 -19.58 3.45
C SER A 153 -2.27 -18.76 3.10
N VAL A 154 -1.53 -18.35 4.13
CA VAL A 154 -0.22 -17.69 3.96
C VAL A 154 0.77 -18.59 3.23
N SER A 155 0.82 -19.89 3.60
CA SER A 155 1.71 -20.88 3.00
C SER A 155 1.50 -21.05 1.49
N GLU A 156 0.26 -20.99 1.02
CA GLU A 156 -0.05 -21.05 -0.42
C GLU A 156 0.41 -19.80 -1.16
N ILE A 157 0.20 -18.61 -0.59
CA ILE A 157 0.63 -17.36 -1.23
C ILE A 157 2.16 -17.35 -1.38
N ILE A 158 2.88 -17.76 -0.33
CA ILE A 158 4.33 -17.87 -0.32
C ILE A 158 4.82 -18.96 -1.28
N SER A 159 4.12 -20.08 -1.39
CA SER A 159 4.56 -21.20 -2.23
C SER A 159 4.42 -20.93 -3.74
N GLN A 160 3.39 -20.21 -4.19
CA GLN A 160 3.18 -19.98 -5.63
C GLN A 160 3.68 -18.62 -6.14
N THR A 161 3.97 -17.66 -5.26
CA THR A 161 4.57 -16.39 -5.71
C THR A 161 5.96 -16.61 -6.31
N HIS A 162 6.27 -15.85 -7.37
CA HIS A 162 7.59 -15.88 -8.01
C HIS A 162 8.64 -15.10 -7.21
N ARG A 163 8.23 -14.14 -6.37
CA ARG A 163 9.12 -13.28 -5.61
C ARG A 163 8.49 -12.78 -4.32
N ILE A 164 9.33 -12.52 -3.32
CA ILE A 164 8.92 -12.03 -2.00
C ILE A 164 9.88 -10.92 -1.58
N ALA A 165 9.33 -9.81 -1.10
CA ALA A 165 10.10 -8.74 -0.49
C ALA A 165 9.62 -8.50 0.94
N LEU A 166 10.55 -8.47 1.89
CA LEU A 166 10.32 -8.04 3.25
C LEU A 166 10.37 -6.52 3.33
N THR A 167 9.40 -5.94 4.02
CA THR A 167 9.34 -4.51 4.28
C THR A 167 8.80 -4.19 5.68
N LYS A 168 8.99 -2.93 6.08
CA LYS A 168 8.49 -2.40 7.36
C LYS A 168 6.97 -2.24 7.30
N CYS A 169 6.31 -2.48 8.42
CA CYS A 169 4.89 -2.19 8.58
C CYS A 169 4.67 -0.68 8.66
N THR A 170 4.21 -0.08 7.56
CA THR A 170 3.92 1.36 7.43
C THR A 170 3.04 1.91 8.53
N CYS A 171 1.98 1.16 8.88
CA CYS A 171 1.07 1.51 9.97
C CYS A 171 1.78 1.66 11.32
N ARG A 172 2.77 0.80 11.62
CA ARG A 172 3.50 0.84 12.89
C ARG A 172 4.65 1.83 12.88
N VAL A 173 5.23 2.08 11.71
CA VAL A 173 6.23 3.15 11.50
C VAL A 173 5.64 4.54 11.80
N ILE A 174 4.36 4.78 11.52
CA ILE A 174 3.77 6.10 11.83
C ILE A 174 3.14 6.14 13.23
N ALA A 175 2.50 5.06 13.68
CA ALA A 175 1.65 5.12 14.87
C ALA A 175 2.41 4.93 16.19
N HIS A 176 3.45 4.08 16.21
CA HIS A 176 4.24 3.76 17.40
C HIS A 176 3.44 3.41 18.68
N LYS A 177 2.23 2.85 18.55
CA LYS A 177 1.35 2.51 19.69
C LYS A 177 1.64 1.17 20.37
N CYS A 178 2.66 0.43 19.93
CA CYS A 178 3.08 -0.85 20.53
C CYS A 178 4.51 -1.22 20.12
N ASP A 179 5.10 -2.16 20.85
CA ASP A 179 6.48 -2.65 20.63
C ASP A 179 6.56 -3.88 19.71
N LYS A 180 5.50 -4.16 18.92
CA LYS A 180 5.48 -5.34 18.04
C LYS A 180 6.49 -5.22 16.87
N PRO A 181 7.05 -6.33 16.34
CA PRO A 181 8.19 -6.31 15.41
C PRO A 181 7.92 -5.64 14.05
N VAL A 182 8.59 -4.54 13.71
CA VAL A 182 8.23 -3.66 12.56
C VAL A 182 8.52 -4.27 11.18
N GLU A 183 9.65 -4.94 11.01
CA GLU A 183 10.08 -5.55 9.74
C GLU A 183 9.46 -6.93 9.57
N VAL A 184 8.18 -6.97 9.21
CA VAL A 184 7.41 -8.22 9.07
C VAL A 184 6.44 -8.23 7.90
N CYS A 185 6.13 -7.10 7.25
CA CYS A 185 5.16 -7.11 6.15
C CYS A 185 5.81 -7.65 4.88
N LEU A 186 5.08 -8.48 4.14
CA LEU A 186 5.58 -9.08 2.91
C LEU A 186 4.86 -8.47 1.70
N GLN A 187 5.63 -8.11 0.69
CA GLN A 187 5.12 -7.85 -0.67
C GLN A 187 5.40 -9.09 -1.50
N VAL A 188 4.45 -9.47 -2.36
CA VAL A 188 4.55 -10.70 -3.17
C VAL A 188 4.32 -10.41 -4.65
N GLY A 189 4.94 -11.22 -5.51
CA GLY A 189 4.81 -11.14 -6.95
C GLY A 189 5.27 -9.79 -7.51
N LYS A 190 4.45 -9.17 -8.36
CA LYS A 190 4.77 -7.86 -8.97
C LYS A 190 4.96 -6.74 -7.95
N ALA A 191 4.32 -6.83 -6.79
CA ALA A 191 4.52 -5.87 -5.70
C ALA A 191 5.89 -6.06 -5.02
N ALA A 192 6.40 -7.29 -4.95
CA ALA A 192 7.77 -7.56 -4.52
C ALA A 192 8.79 -6.95 -5.50
N ASP A 193 8.57 -7.14 -6.82
CA ASP A 193 9.43 -6.54 -7.85
C ASP A 193 9.51 -5.01 -7.71
N TYR A 194 8.36 -4.35 -7.54
CA TYR A 194 8.30 -2.91 -7.28
C TYR A 194 9.06 -2.51 -6.01
N THR A 195 8.87 -3.26 -4.93
CA THR A 195 9.47 -2.97 -3.62
C THR A 195 10.99 -3.06 -3.65
N ILE A 196 11.52 -4.08 -4.34
CA ILE A 196 12.96 -4.30 -4.50
C ILE A 196 13.55 -3.25 -5.44
N GLU A 197 12.93 -3.00 -6.61
CA GLU A 197 13.41 -1.98 -7.57
C GLU A 197 13.43 -0.58 -6.93
N ARG A 198 12.46 -0.30 -6.06
CA ARG A 198 12.37 0.95 -5.30
C ARG A 198 13.34 1.01 -4.11
N GLY A 199 13.90 -0.11 -3.66
CA GLY A 199 14.72 -0.13 -2.45
C GLY A 199 13.95 0.13 -1.15
N SER A 200 12.61 -0.03 -1.15
CA SER A 200 11.77 0.09 0.04
C SER A 200 11.61 -1.23 0.81
N GLY A 201 12.40 -2.25 0.46
CA GLY A 201 12.44 -3.55 1.10
C GLY A 201 13.53 -4.43 0.48
N ARG A 202 13.74 -5.61 1.05
CA ARG A 202 14.75 -6.57 0.60
C ARG A 202 14.12 -7.88 0.15
N GLU A 203 14.72 -8.51 -0.85
CA GLU A 203 14.31 -9.85 -1.28
C GLU A 203 14.59 -10.88 -0.18
N ILE A 204 13.68 -11.83 -0.01
CA ILE A 204 13.80 -12.92 0.96
C ILE A 204 13.40 -14.26 0.35
N SER A 205 13.91 -15.34 0.96
CA SER A 205 13.52 -16.69 0.58
C SER A 205 12.12 -17.05 1.10
N LYS A 206 11.50 -18.10 0.51
CA LYS A 206 10.23 -18.65 1.01
C LYS A 206 10.36 -19.20 2.44
N GLN A 207 11.52 -19.77 2.78
CA GLN A 207 11.84 -20.28 4.11
C GLN A 207 11.83 -19.13 5.13
N GLU A 208 12.59 -18.06 4.86
CA GLU A 208 12.66 -16.87 5.70
C GLU A 208 11.29 -16.19 5.83
N ALA A 209 10.51 -16.15 4.75
CA ALA A 209 9.15 -15.62 4.78
C ALA A 209 8.27 -16.38 5.78
N MET A 210 8.32 -17.72 5.79
CA MET A 210 7.57 -18.54 6.74
C MET A 210 8.04 -18.35 8.19
N GLU A 211 9.34 -18.14 8.42
CA GLU A 211 9.89 -17.84 9.75
C GLU A 211 9.38 -16.49 10.28
N ILE A 212 9.35 -15.47 9.43
CA ILE A 212 8.79 -14.14 9.75
C ILE A 212 7.30 -14.23 10.07
N ILE A 213 6.54 -15.01 9.31
CA ILE A 213 5.10 -15.23 9.55
C ILE A 213 4.86 -15.88 10.92
N LYS A 214 5.62 -16.93 11.27
CA LYS A 214 5.53 -17.58 12.59
C LYS A 214 5.91 -16.64 13.73
N SER A 215 6.95 -15.82 13.53
CA SER A 215 7.36 -14.80 14.51
C SER A 215 6.27 -13.74 14.70
N ALA A 216 5.65 -13.29 13.60
CA ALA A 216 4.53 -12.36 13.63
C ALA A 216 3.32 -12.93 14.39
N GLU A 217 2.94 -14.18 14.12
CA GLU A 217 1.86 -14.87 14.85
C GLU A 217 2.18 -15.00 16.34
N SER A 218 3.41 -15.38 16.68
CA SER A 218 3.88 -15.47 18.08
C SER A 218 3.82 -14.12 18.81
N ALA A 219 3.97 -13.01 18.08
CA ALA A 219 3.76 -11.65 18.59
C ALA A 219 2.28 -11.21 18.63
N GLY A 220 1.35 -12.13 18.37
CA GLY A 220 -0.09 -11.89 18.32
C GLY A 220 -0.49 -10.94 17.18
N LEU A 221 0.17 -11.03 16.03
CA LEU A 221 -0.23 -10.31 14.81
C LEU A 221 -1.19 -11.16 13.98
N VAL A 222 -2.15 -10.50 13.35
CA VAL A 222 -3.14 -11.13 12.46
C VAL A 222 -2.69 -10.96 11.01
N HIS A 223 -2.71 -12.03 10.23
CA HIS A 223 -2.32 -12.01 8.82
C HIS A 223 -3.49 -11.53 7.94
N LEU A 224 -3.26 -10.48 7.16
CA LEU A 224 -4.22 -9.95 6.20
C LEU A 224 -3.63 -9.97 4.79
N THR A 225 -4.49 -10.20 3.80
CA THR A 225 -4.14 -10.05 2.38
C THR A 225 -5.30 -9.43 1.59
N VAL A 226 -5.10 -9.20 0.29
CA VAL A 226 -6.15 -8.74 -0.62
C VAL A 226 -7.31 -9.74 -0.68
N ASN A 227 -8.54 -9.25 -0.66
CA ASN A 227 -9.74 -10.07 -0.78
C ASN A 227 -10.06 -10.37 -2.26
N LYS A 228 -9.12 -11.02 -2.95
CA LYS A 228 -9.26 -11.48 -4.33
C LYS A 228 -8.93 -12.96 -4.45
N ALA A 229 -9.42 -13.59 -5.51
CA ALA A 229 -9.16 -14.99 -5.78
C ALA A 229 -7.73 -15.24 -6.29
N SER A 230 -7.16 -14.25 -6.98
CA SER A 230 -5.83 -14.26 -7.58
C SER A 230 -5.21 -12.86 -7.46
N GLU A 231 -3.94 -12.72 -7.89
CA GLU A 231 -3.20 -11.45 -7.87
C GLU A 231 -2.93 -10.89 -6.46
N PHE A 232 -2.45 -11.76 -5.57
CA PHE A 232 -1.96 -11.35 -4.27
C PHE A 232 -0.81 -10.38 -4.43
N THR A 233 -0.84 -9.31 -3.65
CA THR A 233 0.19 -8.26 -3.67
C THR A 233 0.92 -8.15 -2.35
N PHE A 234 0.30 -8.54 -1.23
CA PHE A 234 0.92 -8.46 0.09
C PHE A 234 0.42 -9.51 1.06
N ILE A 235 1.19 -9.75 2.11
CA ILE A 235 0.77 -10.33 3.38
C ILE A 235 1.13 -9.34 4.48
N CYS A 236 0.13 -8.72 5.09
CA CYS A 236 0.29 -7.78 6.18
C CYS A 236 0.19 -8.51 7.52
N ASN A 237 1.05 -8.13 8.45
CA ASN A 237 1.10 -8.67 9.81
C ASN A 237 0.65 -7.59 10.80
N CYS A 238 -0.65 -7.57 11.07
CA CYS A 238 -1.36 -6.44 11.64
C CYS A 238 -1.62 -6.59 13.14
N CYS A 239 -1.56 -5.46 13.84
CA CYS A 239 -1.98 -5.34 15.24
C CYS A 239 -3.29 -4.54 15.33
N SER A 240 -4.04 -4.76 16.40
CA SER A 240 -5.33 -4.08 16.65
C SER A 240 -5.20 -2.59 17.00
N CYS A 241 -3.99 -2.10 17.29
CA CYS A 241 -3.77 -0.71 17.71
C CYS A 241 -3.28 0.22 16.58
N CYS A 242 -2.41 -0.24 15.69
CA CYS A 242 -1.79 0.62 14.66
C CYS A 242 -2.36 0.42 13.24
N CYS A 243 -2.90 -0.76 12.92
CA CYS A 243 -3.32 -1.08 11.55
C CYS A 243 -4.34 -0.08 11.00
N GLN A 244 -4.33 0.21 9.70
CA GLN A 244 -5.39 1.01 9.08
C GLN A 244 -6.79 0.34 9.15
N VAL A 245 -6.84 -0.99 9.22
CA VAL A 245 -8.11 -1.74 9.17
C VAL A 245 -8.62 -2.14 10.56
N LEU A 246 -7.78 -2.79 11.36
CA LEU A 246 -8.24 -3.48 12.57
C LEU A 246 -8.85 -2.57 13.66
N PRO A 247 -8.31 -1.38 14.00
CA PRO A 247 -8.89 -0.51 15.02
C PRO A 247 -10.31 -0.08 14.68
N VAL A 248 -10.58 0.34 13.44
CA VAL A 248 -11.91 0.79 13.01
C VAL A 248 -12.87 -0.38 12.82
N LEU A 249 -12.38 -1.56 12.44
CA LEU A 249 -13.17 -2.80 12.44
C LEU A 249 -13.62 -3.15 13.87
N ILE A 250 -12.71 -3.13 14.83
CA ILE A 250 -12.97 -3.54 16.22
C ILE A 250 -13.82 -2.50 16.97
N LYS A 251 -13.47 -1.21 16.88
CA LYS A 251 -14.11 -0.15 17.68
C LYS A 251 -15.41 0.36 17.07
N GLU A 252 -15.50 0.38 15.74
CA GLU A 252 -16.63 0.99 15.02
C GLU A 252 -17.46 -0.02 14.20
N GLY A 253 -17.06 -1.29 14.18
CA GLY A 253 -17.77 -2.35 13.45
C GLY A 253 -17.67 -2.25 11.93
N ARG A 254 -16.66 -1.53 11.39
CA ARG A 254 -16.49 -1.33 9.94
C ARG A 254 -16.15 -2.63 9.22
N LYS A 255 -16.81 -2.91 8.09
CA LYS A 255 -16.52 -4.08 7.24
C LYS A 255 -15.39 -3.78 6.24
N LEU A 256 -14.17 -3.68 6.75
CA LEU A 256 -12.95 -3.41 5.95
C LEU A 256 -12.02 -4.63 5.80
N ALA A 257 -12.23 -5.66 6.62
CA ALA A 257 -11.66 -6.99 6.42
C ALA A 257 -12.74 -8.07 6.58
N ASP A 258 -12.76 -9.04 5.66
CA ASP A 258 -13.52 -10.27 5.86
C ASP A 258 -12.80 -11.20 6.85
N PRO A 259 -13.54 -11.99 7.65
CA PRO A 259 -12.93 -13.05 8.45
C PRO A 259 -12.25 -14.10 7.54
N SER A 260 -11.43 -14.94 8.16
CA SER A 260 -10.93 -16.13 7.49
C SER A 260 -12.09 -16.96 6.95
N ARG A 261 -11.92 -17.50 5.74
CA ARG A 261 -12.87 -18.46 5.15
C ARG A 261 -12.83 -19.83 5.85
N PHE A 262 -11.85 -20.04 6.72
CA PHE A 262 -11.76 -21.18 7.62
C PHE A 262 -12.10 -20.71 9.02
N GLN A 263 -13.11 -21.34 9.60
CA GLN A 263 -13.32 -21.32 11.03
C GLN A 263 -12.37 -22.33 11.65
N SER A 264 -11.57 -21.87 12.61
CA SER A 264 -10.87 -22.73 13.57
C SER A 264 -11.86 -23.26 14.60
#